data_AF-A0A6A4AHX5-F1
#
_entry.id   AF-A0A6A4AHX5-F1
#
_cell.length_a   1.000
_cell.length_b   1.000
_cell.length_c   1.000
_cell.angle_alpha   90.00
_cell.angle_beta   90.00
_cell.angle_gamma   90.00
#
_symmetry.space_group_name_H-M   'P 1'
#
loop_
_entity.id
_entity.type
_entity.pdbx_description
1 polymer ?
#
loop_
_entity_poly.entity_id
_entity_poly.type
_entity_poly.pdbx_seq_one_letter_code
_entity_poly.pdbx_strand_id
1 'polypeptide(L)'
;DLVKRVRALNNYFSTEQRCKRLEAVQSFYCLPKLAPTLDCDTRVAFTVKFFQRSILNYSAFRGYFQNPEKGDDATVFTKLTMDDWHLMAEMEAIVGSIADLARIEVQRHDLVSSELIVLLKFAADRLYSNVFQVYNLDAPRTTTTTVASFPRCAVAADELSPLAHTCLARLKGQVNMRIPLATAETVMILL
;
A
#
# COMPACT_ATOMS: atom_id res chain seq x y z
N ASP A 1 -3.37 9.32 12.03
CA ASP A 1 -3.12 8.47 13.20
C ASP A 1 -2.52 7.11 12.78
N LEU A 2 -3.22 6.33 11.93
CA LEU A 2 -2.78 5.04 11.38
C LEU A 2 -1.30 4.99 10.96
N VAL A 3 -0.88 5.81 10.00
CA VAL A 3 0.51 5.80 9.46
C VAL A 3 1.57 5.89 10.56
N LYS A 4 1.34 6.70 11.60
CA LYS A 4 2.28 6.83 12.73
C LYS A 4 2.37 5.53 13.53
N ARG A 5 1.24 4.84 13.75
CA ARG A 5 1.19 3.55 14.45
C ARG A 5 1.84 2.43 13.63
N VAL A 6 1.59 2.37 12.33
CA VAL A 6 2.27 1.42 11.43
C VAL A 6 3.78 1.67 11.38
N ARG A 7 4.19 2.95 11.42
CA ARG A 7 5.61 3.33 11.50
C ARG A 7 6.23 2.89 12.82
N ALA A 8 5.53 3.07 13.93
CA ALA A 8 6.01 2.57 15.23
C ALA A 8 6.22 1.05 15.21
N LEU A 9 5.29 0.29 14.62
CA LEU A 9 5.43 -1.15 14.44
C LEU A 9 6.64 -1.52 13.57
N ASN A 10 6.84 -0.88 12.42
CA ASN A 10 7.99 -1.21 11.56
C ASN A 10 9.32 -0.82 12.22
N ASN A 11 9.39 0.37 12.84
CA ASN A 11 10.58 0.86 13.53
C ASN A 11 10.91 0.05 14.79
N TYR A 12 9.95 -0.69 15.35
CA TYR A 12 10.20 -1.61 16.44
C TYR A 12 11.29 -2.64 16.08
N PHE A 13 11.28 -3.10 14.83
CA PHE A 13 12.24 -4.04 14.24
C PHE A 13 13.45 -3.33 13.63
N SER A 14 13.90 -2.22 14.20
CA SER A 14 15.10 -1.50 13.74
C SER A 14 16.41 -2.12 14.22
N THR A 15 16.38 -3.01 15.22
CA THR A 15 17.57 -3.66 15.77
C THR A 15 17.83 -5.00 15.11
N GLU A 16 19.11 -5.35 14.94
CA GLU A 16 19.52 -6.62 14.32
C GLU A 16 18.93 -7.83 15.06
N GLN A 17 18.90 -7.78 16.40
CA GLN A 17 18.31 -8.84 17.23
C GLN A 17 16.83 -9.07 16.90
N ARG A 18 16.04 -7.99 16.81
CA ARG A 18 14.60 -8.10 16.51
C ARG A 18 14.35 -8.52 15.06
N CYS A 19 15.16 -8.04 14.12
CA CYS A 19 15.13 -8.50 12.73
C CYS A 19 15.37 -10.01 12.63
N LYS A 20 16.44 -10.52 13.24
CA LYS A 20 16.76 -11.97 13.24
C LYS A 20 15.65 -12.81 13.86
N ARG A 21 15.06 -12.34 14.96
CA ARG A 21 13.93 -13.01 15.60
C ARG A 21 12.68 -13.01 14.71
N LEU A 22 12.37 -11.91 14.02
CA LEU A 22 11.29 -11.87 13.03
C LEU A 22 11.54 -12.82 11.86
N GLU A 23 12.78 -12.91 11.36
CA GLU A 23 13.16 -13.86 10.32
C GLU A 23 13.05 -15.32 10.78
N ALA A 24 13.34 -15.59 12.05
CA ALA A 24 13.14 -16.91 12.65
C ALA A 24 11.65 -17.28 12.69
N VAL A 25 10.77 -16.34 13.07
CA VAL A 25 9.31 -16.51 13.00
C VAL A 25 8.86 -16.75 11.56
N GLN A 26 9.37 -15.97 10.61
CA GLN A 26 9.04 -16.15 9.19
C GLN A 26 9.46 -17.55 8.71
N SER A 27 10.65 -18.01 9.09
CA SER A 27 11.15 -19.33 8.74
C SER A 27 10.30 -20.45 9.37
N PHE A 28 9.93 -20.30 10.64
CA PHE A 28 9.11 -21.26 11.38
C PHE A 28 7.74 -21.48 10.73
N TYR A 29 7.08 -20.39 10.32
CA TYR A 29 5.75 -20.45 9.67
C TYR A 29 5.81 -20.61 8.14
N CYS A 30 6.98 -20.85 7.55
CA CYS A 30 7.16 -20.92 6.09
C CYS A 30 6.64 -19.67 5.34
N LEU A 31 6.77 -18.51 5.97
CA LEU A 31 6.40 -17.21 5.44
C LEU A 31 7.52 -16.62 4.58
N PRO A 32 7.23 -15.64 3.71
CA PRO A 32 8.29 -14.99 2.95
C PRO A 32 9.23 -14.22 3.89
N LYS A 33 10.54 -14.35 3.66
CA LYS A 33 11.56 -13.65 4.45
C LYS A 33 11.61 -12.19 4.05
N LEU A 34 10.98 -11.35 4.86
CA LEU A 34 10.74 -9.97 4.53
C LEU A 34 11.10 -9.05 5.69
N ALA A 35 12.26 -8.37 5.60
CA ALA A 35 12.60 -7.29 6.51
C ALA A 35 11.52 -6.18 6.51
N PRO A 36 11.14 -5.60 7.66
CA PRO A 36 10.25 -4.44 7.72
C PRO A 36 10.82 -3.25 6.96
N THR A 37 9.94 -2.40 6.44
CA THR A 37 10.38 -1.17 5.75
C THR A 37 10.54 -0.08 6.80
N LEU A 38 11.79 0.27 7.12
CA LEU A 38 12.09 1.43 7.97
C LEU A 38 11.75 2.70 7.19
N ASP A 39 10.93 3.56 7.80
CA ASP A 39 10.51 4.79 7.15
C ASP A 39 11.64 5.82 7.18
N CYS A 40 12.29 6.00 6.03
CA CYS A 40 13.33 7.00 5.82
C CYS A 40 12.99 8.03 4.74
N ASP A 41 11.86 7.90 4.02
CA ASP A 41 11.58 8.75 2.84
C ASP A 41 10.11 9.19 2.77
N THR A 42 9.89 10.48 2.55
CA THR A 42 8.59 11.17 2.67
C THR A 42 7.72 11.11 1.40
N ARG A 43 8.10 10.31 0.39
CA ARG A 43 7.44 10.30 -0.93
C ARG A 43 6.20 9.39 -0.96
N VAL A 44 5.19 9.76 -1.76
CA VAL A 44 3.92 9.01 -1.88
C VAL A 44 4.14 7.55 -2.33
N ALA A 45 5.05 7.32 -3.30
CA ALA A 45 5.40 5.98 -3.74
C ALA A 45 6.10 5.13 -2.64
N PHE A 46 6.73 5.79 -1.67
CA PHE A 46 7.29 5.12 -0.50
C PHE A 46 6.16 4.64 0.43
N THR A 47 5.12 5.45 0.64
CA THR A 47 3.95 5.06 1.44
C THR A 47 3.26 3.79 0.91
N VAL A 48 3.14 3.63 -0.41
CA VAL A 48 2.57 2.41 -1.02
C VAL A 48 3.45 1.20 -0.72
N LYS A 49 4.76 1.29 -0.96
CA LYS A 49 5.71 0.21 -0.63
C LYS A 49 5.71 -0.12 0.85
N PHE A 50 5.63 0.89 1.69
CA PHE A 50 5.58 0.76 3.14
C PHE A 50 4.33 0.00 3.61
N PHE A 51 3.15 0.32 3.07
CA PHE A 51 1.94 -0.44 3.35
C PHE A 51 2.01 -1.87 2.81
N GLN A 52 2.42 -2.05 1.55
CA GLN A 52 2.62 -3.37 0.95
C GLN A 52 3.50 -4.26 1.84
N ARG A 53 4.64 -3.74 2.30
CA ARG A 53 5.55 -4.51 3.15
C ARG A 53 4.95 -4.85 4.50
N SER A 54 4.27 -3.89 5.13
CA SER A 54 3.62 -4.07 6.43
C SER A 54 2.51 -5.13 6.35
N ILE A 55 1.68 -5.08 5.31
CA ILE A 55 0.57 -6.01 5.04
C ILE A 55 1.09 -7.43 4.78
N LEU A 56 2.15 -7.58 3.99
CA LEU A 56 2.76 -8.89 3.74
C LEU A 56 3.34 -9.49 5.03
N ASN A 57 3.93 -8.65 5.88
CA ASN A 57 4.48 -9.04 7.17
C ASN A 57 3.44 -9.26 8.28
N TYR A 58 2.15 -8.97 8.05
CA TYR A 58 1.10 -9.10 9.05
C TYR A 58 1.13 -10.45 9.81
N SER A 59 1.19 -11.58 9.08
CA SER A 59 1.25 -12.92 9.69
C SER A 59 2.50 -13.14 10.52
N ALA A 60 3.65 -12.59 10.08
CA ALA A 60 4.90 -12.69 10.80
C ALA A 60 4.88 -11.83 12.08
N PHE A 61 4.33 -10.61 12.02
CA PHE A 61 4.14 -9.76 13.19
C PHE A 61 3.22 -10.41 14.21
N ARG A 62 2.09 -10.98 13.75
CA ARG A 62 1.17 -11.71 14.60
C ARG A 62 1.88 -12.88 15.29
N GLY A 63 2.65 -13.68 14.55
CA GLY A 63 3.42 -14.79 15.11
C GLY A 63 4.50 -14.34 16.12
N TYR A 64 5.19 -13.24 15.83
CA TYR A 64 6.22 -12.68 16.72
C TYR A 64 5.63 -12.28 18.07
N PHE A 65 4.49 -11.57 18.07
CA PHE A 65 3.87 -11.06 19.30
C PHE A 65 2.94 -12.07 20.00
N GLN A 66 2.73 -13.26 19.44
CA GLN A 66 2.05 -14.35 20.16
C GLN A 66 2.88 -14.87 21.33
N ASN A 67 4.21 -14.83 21.24
CA ASN A 67 5.12 -15.28 22.29
C ASN A 67 6.25 -14.24 22.47
N PRO A 68 5.97 -13.08 23.07
CA PRO A 68 6.97 -12.03 23.26
C PRO A 68 8.04 -12.47 24.26
N GLU A 69 9.30 -12.12 23.99
CA GLU A 69 10.40 -12.30 24.94
C GLU A 69 10.39 -11.18 25.99
N LYS A 70 11.13 -11.38 27.08
CA LYS A 70 11.33 -10.36 28.11
C LYS A 70 11.94 -9.09 27.48
N GLY A 71 11.25 -7.97 27.64
CA GLY A 71 11.66 -6.68 27.07
C GLY A 71 11.06 -6.39 25.69
N ASP A 72 10.25 -7.28 25.14
CA ASP A 72 9.43 -6.94 23.98
C ASP A 72 8.25 -6.05 24.37
N ASP A 73 7.99 -5.01 23.58
CA ASP A 73 6.81 -4.15 23.71
C ASP A 73 5.74 -4.61 22.73
N ALA A 74 4.87 -5.51 23.15
CA ALA A 74 3.75 -5.98 22.33
C ALA A 74 2.72 -4.87 22.01
N THR A 75 2.76 -3.73 22.73
CA THR A 75 1.80 -2.65 22.51
C THR A 75 1.95 -1.98 21.15
N VAL A 76 3.14 -2.06 20.53
CA VAL A 76 3.35 -1.53 19.17
C VAL A 76 2.50 -2.27 18.12
N PHE A 77 2.16 -3.54 18.38
CA PHE A 77 1.29 -4.33 17.52
C PHE A 77 -0.18 -4.25 17.97
N THR A 78 -0.47 -4.39 19.26
CA THR A 78 -1.87 -4.38 19.75
C THR A 78 -2.55 -3.02 19.63
N LYS A 79 -1.79 -1.93 19.47
CA LYS A 79 -2.32 -0.61 19.10
C LYS A 79 -2.94 -0.58 17.71
N LEU A 80 -2.69 -1.55 16.83
CA LEU A 80 -3.32 -1.67 15.52
C LEU A 80 -4.44 -2.71 15.63
N THR A 81 -5.69 -2.27 15.55
CA THR A 81 -6.86 -3.15 15.52
C THR A 81 -6.96 -3.84 14.15
N MET A 82 -7.85 -4.84 14.02
CA MET A 82 -8.10 -5.45 12.72
C MET A 82 -8.64 -4.42 11.71
N ASP A 83 -9.46 -3.47 12.15
CA ASP A 83 -9.97 -2.38 11.31
C ASP A 83 -8.84 -1.48 10.81
N ASP A 84 -7.79 -1.26 11.62
CA ASP A 84 -6.61 -0.52 11.17
C ASP A 84 -5.83 -1.26 10.08
N TRP A 85 -5.75 -2.59 10.17
CA TRP A 85 -5.12 -3.41 9.14
C TRP A 85 -5.93 -3.41 7.84
N HIS A 86 -7.26 -3.51 7.93
CA HIS A 86 -8.15 -3.37 6.78
C HIS A 86 -8.04 -1.99 6.15
N LEU A 87 -8.09 -0.93 6.97
CA LEU A 87 -7.90 0.44 6.50
C LEU A 87 -6.55 0.63 5.82
N MET A 88 -5.48 0.01 6.32
CA MET A 88 -4.17 0.05 5.65
C MET A 88 -4.20 -0.60 4.27
N ALA A 89 -4.87 -1.74 4.13
CA ALA A 89 -5.01 -2.44 2.85
C ALA A 89 -5.84 -1.61 1.85
N GLU A 90 -6.93 -0.98 2.31
CA GLU A 90 -7.74 -0.07 1.50
C GLU A 90 -6.93 1.16 1.06
N MET A 91 -6.21 1.80 2.01
CA MET A 91 -5.37 2.95 1.72
C MET A 91 -4.24 2.60 0.74
N GLU A 92 -3.66 1.40 0.81
CA GLU A 92 -2.68 0.94 -0.18
C GLU A 92 -3.28 0.87 -1.58
N ALA A 93 -4.47 0.30 -1.73
CA ALA A 93 -5.13 0.18 -3.02
C ALA A 93 -5.48 1.56 -3.62
N ILE A 94 -5.99 2.47 -2.80
CA ILE A 94 -6.38 3.83 -3.22
C ILE A 94 -5.15 4.67 -3.57
N VAL A 95 -4.14 4.71 -2.69
CA VAL A 95 -2.93 5.51 -2.90
C VAL A 95 -2.06 4.91 -4.01
N GLY A 96 -2.12 3.59 -4.21
CA GLY A 96 -1.48 2.89 -5.33
C GLY A 96 -1.88 3.48 -6.69
N SER A 97 -3.18 3.71 -6.92
CA SER A 97 -3.67 4.33 -8.16
C SER A 97 -3.07 5.72 -8.42
N ILE A 98 -2.79 6.50 -7.36
CA ILE A 98 -2.15 7.82 -7.50
C ILE A 98 -0.64 7.73 -7.63
N ALA A 99 0.01 6.76 -6.99
CA ALA A 99 1.43 6.53 -7.19
C ALA A 99 1.73 6.16 -8.65
N ASP A 100 0.85 5.41 -9.29
CA ASP A 100 0.92 5.11 -10.73
C ASP A 100 0.80 6.40 -11.57
N LEU A 101 -0.20 7.27 -11.29
CA LEU A 101 -0.33 8.58 -11.93
C LEU A 101 0.93 9.44 -11.80
N ALA A 102 1.42 9.64 -10.58
CA ALA A 102 2.59 10.46 -10.29
C ALA A 102 3.86 9.91 -10.96
N ARG A 103 3.98 8.57 -11.06
CA ARG A 103 5.09 7.93 -11.76
C ARG A 103 5.06 8.25 -13.26
N ILE A 104 3.89 8.16 -13.89
CA ILE A 104 3.71 8.48 -15.31
C ILE A 104 4.05 9.96 -15.57
N GLU A 105 3.59 10.88 -14.71
CA GLU A 105 3.91 12.31 -14.82
C GLU A 105 5.41 12.59 -14.71
N VAL A 106 6.13 11.93 -13.80
CA VAL A 106 7.59 12.10 -13.65
C VAL A 106 8.34 11.56 -14.87
N GLN A 107 7.84 10.50 -15.50
CA GLN A 107 8.44 9.89 -16.70
C GLN A 107 8.03 10.58 -18.00
N ARG A 108 7.32 11.72 -17.92
CA ARG A 108 6.78 12.46 -19.07
C ARG A 108 7.80 12.81 -20.14
N HIS A 109 9.06 13.07 -19.78
CA HIS A 109 10.10 13.42 -20.75
C HIS A 109 10.53 12.26 -21.64
N ASP A 110 10.32 11.02 -21.19
CA ASP A 110 10.75 9.81 -21.88
C ASP A 110 9.61 9.16 -22.70
N LEU A 111 8.39 9.72 -22.63
CA LEU A 111 7.19 9.19 -23.27
C LEU A 111 6.75 10.03 -24.46
N VAL A 112 6.29 9.39 -25.52
CA VAL A 112 5.62 10.08 -26.63
C VAL A 112 4.28 10.64 -26.13
N SER A 113 3.87 11.82 -26.58
CA SER A 113 2.66 12.51 -26.10
C SER A 113 1.40 11.65 -26.11
N SER A 114 1.25 10.77 -27.11
CA SER A 114 0.13 9.83 -27.21
C SER A 114 0.13 8.77 -26.11
N GLU A 115 1.28 8.15 -25.84
CA GLU A 115 1.45 7.14 -24.78
C GLU A 115 1.20 7.75 -23.39
N LEU A 116 1.70 8.97 -23.17
CA LEU A 116 1.50 9.70 -21.93
C LEU A 116 0.01 9.94 -21.63
N ILE A 117 -0.76 10.39 -22.62
CA ILE A 117 -2.19 10.67 -22.45
C ILE A 117 -2.96 9.38 -22.14
N VAL A 118 -2.66 8.28 -22.83
CA VAL A 118 -3.27 6.97 -22.56
C VAL A 118 -2.98 6.52 -21.13
N LEU A 119 -1.71 6.61 -20.69
CA LEU A 119 -1.30 6.19 -19.35
C LEU A 119 -1.93 7.07 -18.25
N LEU A 120 -1.97 8.39 -18.43
CA LEU A 120 -2.63 9.31 -17.49
C LEU A 120 -4.12 9.02 -17.39
N LYS A 121 -4.80 8.79 -18.53
CA LYS A 121 -6.22 8.47 -18.56
C LYS A 121 -6.50 7.13 -17.87
N PHE A 122 -5.71 6.10 -18.16
CA PHE A 122 -5.82 4.80 -17.52
C PHE A 122 -5.66 4.87 -16.00
N ALA A 123 -4.65 5.58 -15.51
CA ALA A 123 -4.40 5.69 -14.09
C ALA A 123 -5.44 6.60 -13.37
N ALA A 124 -5.97 7.61 -14.05
CA ALA A 124 -7.12 8.38 -13.57
C ALA A 124 -8.38 7.52 -13.49
N ASP A 125 -8.68 6.73 -14.52
CA ASP A 125 -9.84 5.84 -14.55
C ASP A 125 -9.76 4.79 -13.43
N ARG A 126 -8.55 4.31 -13.06
CA ARG A 126 -8.35 3.44 -11.89
C ARG A 126 -8.68 4.13 -10.56
N LEU A 127 -8.43 5.43 -10.43
CA LEU A 127 -8.85 6.20 -9.26
C LEU A 127 -10.37 6.46 -9.24
N TYR A 128 -10.97 6.65 -10.42
CA TYR A 128 -12.41 6.82 -10.60
C TYR A 128 -13.20 5.52 -10.64
N SER A 129 -12.52 4.38 -10.62
CA SER A 129 -13.12 3.05 -10.53
C SER A 129 -14.09 2.93 -9.36
N ASN A 130 -15.15 2.15 -9.58
CA ASN A 130 -16.06 1.73 -8.52
C ASN A 130 -15.56 0.48 -7.78
N VAL A 131 -14.40 -0.06 -8.16
CA VAL A 131 -13.81 -1.27 -7.57
C VAL A 131 -12.31 -1.09 -7.36
N PHE A 132 -11.84 -1.44 -6.16
CA PHE A 132 -10.44 -1.41 -5.75
C PHE A 132 -9.92 -2.82 -5.45
N GLN A 133 -8.66 -3.07 -5.81
CA GLN A 133 -7.99 -4.35 -5.55
C GLN A 133 -7.27 -4.29 -4.20
N VAL A 134 -7.96 -4.67 -3.14
CA VAL A 134 -7.48 -4.58 -1.74
C VAL A 134 -6.82 -5.90 -1.34
N TYR A 135 -5.69 -5.87 -0.62
CA TYR A 135 -5.05 -7.10 -0.16
C TYR A 135 -5.96 -7.92 0.76
N ASN A 136 -5.99 -9.23 0.51
CA ASN A 136 -6.65 -10.17 1.39
C ASN A 136 -5.70 -10.54 2.54
N LEU A 137 -5.89 -9.93 3.71
CA LEU A 137 -5.02 -10.15 4.88
C LEU A 137 -4.99 -11.61 5.33
N ASP A 138 -6.10 -12.32 5.18
CA ASP A 138 -6.29 -13.72 5.58
C ASP A 138 -5.77 -14.72 4.54
N ALA A 139 -5.37 -14.24 3.35
CA ALA A 139 -4.82 -15.12 2.33
C ALA A 139 -3.54 -15.83 2.81
N PRO A 140 -3.36 -17.12 2.45
CA PRO A 140 -2.16 -17.86 2.80
C PRO A 140 -0.93 -17.22 2.16
N ARG A 141 0.17 -17.24 2.90
CA ARG A 141 1.49 -16.79 2.45
C ARG A 141 2.41 -18.00 2.40
N THR A 142 3.29 -18.01 1.42
CA THR A 142 4.32 -19.02 1.22
C THR A 142 5.68 -18.35 1.18
N THR A 143 6.76 -19.13 1.27
CA THR A 143 8.14 -18.62 1.18
C THR A 143 8.42 -17.87 -0.14
N THR A 144 7.66 -18.15 -1.20
CA THR A 144 7.77 -17.49 -2.51
C THR A 144 6.78 -16.35 -2.71
N THR A 145 5.93 -16.03 -1.72
CA THR A 145 4.96 -14.94 -1.84
C THR A 145 5.68 -13.59 -1.92
N THR A 146 5.38 -12.84 -2.98
CA THR A 146 5.88 -11.48 -3.23
C THR A 146 4.74 -10.47 -3.18
N VAL A 147 5.07 -9.17 -3.22
CA VAL A 147 4.08 -8.08 -3.33
C VAL A 147 3.17 -8.27 -4.54
N ALA A 148 3.72 -8.69 -5.68
CA ALA A 148 2.96 -8.88 -6.91
C ALA A 148 2.07 -10.12 -6.88
N SER A 149 2.47 -11.17 -6.15
CA SER A 149 1.75 -12.44 -6.10
C SER A 149 0.81 -12.58 -4.91
N PHE A 150 0.83 -11.63 -3.96
CA PHE A 150 -0.01 -11.73 -2.76
C PHE A 150 -1.48 -11.43 -3.11
N PRO A 151 -2.45 -12.30 -2.76
CA PRO A 151 -3.82 -12.18 -3.25
C PRO A 151 -4.51 -10.88 -2.85
N ARG A 152 -5.33 -10.38 -3.78
CA ARG A 152 -6.19 -9.21 -3.61
C ARG A 152 -7.64 -9.60 -3.88
N CYS A 153 -8.56 -8.91 -3.23
CA CYS A 153 -10.00 -9.01 -3.43
C CYS A 153 -10.51 -7.73 -4.09
N ALA A 154 -11.47 -7.87 -4.98
CA ALA A 154 -12.25 -6.74 -5.49
C ALA A 154 -13.18 -6.25 -4.38
N VAL A 155 -13.04 -4.97 -4.01
CA VAL A 155 -13.89 -4.29 -3.02
C VAL A 155 -14.56 -3.13 -3.71
N ALA A 156 -15.89 -3.04 -3.62
CA ALA A 156 -16.62 -1.94 -4.22
C ALA A 156 -16.33 -0.63 -3.46
N ALA A 157 -16.37 0.50 -4.18
CA ALA A 157 -16.00 1.79 -3.63
C ALA A 157 -16.88 2.18 -2.43
N ASP A 158 -18.16 1.80 -2.45
CA ASP A 158 -19.16 2.00 -1.39
C ASP A 158 -19.01 1.07 -0.18
N GLU A 159 -18.28 -0.04 -0.35
CA GLU A 159 -17.95 -0.99 0.73
C GLU A 159 -16.69 -0.59 1.52
N LEU A 160 -15.92 0.39 1.04
CA LEU A 160 -14.73 0.88 1.73
C LEU A 160 -15.07 1.46 3.12
N SER A 161 -14.12 1.43 4.04
CA SER A 161 -14.31 2.08 5.34
C SER A 161 -14.55 3.61 5.19
N PRO A 162 -15.19 4.28 6.17
CA PRO A 162 -15.44 5.72 6.11
C PRO A 162 -14.17 6.58 5.94
N LEU A 163 -13.06 6.14 6.54
CA LEU A 163 -11.78 6.82 6.42
C LEU A 163 -11.15 6.60 5.04
N ALA A 164 -11.25 5.41 4.47
CA ALA A 164 -10.82 5.12 3.10
C ALA A 164 -11.64 5.93 2.08
N HIS A 165 -12.96 6.00 2.25
CA HIS A 165 -13.84 6.88 1.46
C HIS A 165 -13.40 8.33 1.49
N THR A 166 -13.13 8.86 2.70
CA THR A 166 -12.66 10.24 2.87
C THR A 166 -11.32 10.46 2.15
N CYS A 167 -10.42 9.48 2.21
CA CYS A 167 -9.15 9.50 1.48
C CYS A 167 -9.40 9.54 -0.03
N LEU A 168 -10.21 8.62 -0.55
CA LEU A 168 -10.56 8.53 -1.97
C LEU A 168 -11.17 9.83 -2.50
N ALA A 169 -12.14 10.41 -1.78
CA ALA A 169 -12.79 11.66 -2.18
C ALA A 169 -11.80 12.83 -2.25
N ARG A 170 -10.90 12.96 -1.27
CA ARG A 170 -9.84 13.99 -1.27
C ARG A 170 -8.90 13.81 -2.45
N LEU A 171 -8.51 12.56 -2.72
CA LEU A 171 -7.60 12.21 -3.80
C LEU A 171 -8.21 12.46 -5.18
N LYS A 172 -9.49 12.12 -5.40
CA LYS A 172 -10.25 12.51 -6.60
C LYS A 172 -10.29 14.04 -6.77
N GLY A 173 -10.57 14.78 -5.70
CA GLY A 173 -10.53 16.24 -5.70
C GLY A 173 -9.16 16.82 -6.10
N GLN A 174 -8.07 16.24 -5.60
CA GLN A 174 -6.71 16.65 -5.97
C GLN A 174 -6.38 16.37 -7.44
N VAL A 175 -6.78 15.21 -7.96
CA VAL A 175 -6.59 14.86 -9.37
C VAL A 175 -7.38 15.80 -10.28
N ASN A 176 -8.63 16.11 -9.94
CA ASN A 176 -9.46 17.05 -10.70
C ASN A 176 -8.86 18.47 -10.77
N MET A 177 -8.11 18.89 -9.76
CA MET A 177 -7.44 20.20 -9.77
C MET A 177 -6.12 20.19 -10.58
N ARG A 178 -5.52 19.02 -10.81
CA ARG A 178 -4.15 18.90 -11.35
C ARG A 178 -4.07 18.39 -12.77
N ILE A 179 -4.95 17.48 -13.17
CA ILE A 179 -5.02 17.01 -14.55
C ILE A 179 -5.90 18.02 -15.30
N PRO A 180 -5.36 18.83 -16.24
CA PRO A 180 -6.21 19.63 -17.11
C PRO A 180 -7.19 18.67 -17.80
N LEU A 181 -8.46 19.07 -17.91
CA LEU A 181 -9.44 18.31 -18.71
C LEU A 181 -8.80 18.04 -20.08
N ALA A 182 -8.39 16.79 -20.31
CA ALA A 182 -8.05 16.35 -21.65
C ALA A 182 -9.34 16.48 -22.45
N THR A 183 -9.44 17.54 -23.25
CA THR A 183 -10.62 17.77 -24.09
C THR A 183 -10.63 16.73 -25.21
N ALA A 184 -11.81 16.46 -25.78
CA ALA A 184 -11.92 15.61 -26.96
C ALA A 184 -10.97 16.07 -28.09
N GLU A 185 -10.73 17.38 -28.21
CA GLU A 185 -9.76 17.98 -29.14
C GLU A 185 -8.31 17.56 -28.84
N THR A 186 -7.92 17.45 -27.56
CA THR A 186 -6.57 17.03 -27.18
C THR A 186 -6.30 15.56 -27.52
N VAL A 187 -7.35 14.73 -27.53
CA VAL A 187 -7.29 13.32 -27.93
C VAL A 187 -7.33 13.15 -29.45
N MET A 188 -8.11 13.98 -30.15
CA MET A 188 -8.23 13.95 -31.62
C MET A 188 -6.96 14.42 -32.33
N ILE A 189 -6.13 15.27 -31.72
CA ILE A 189 -4.83 15.70 -32.29
C ILE A 189 -3.80 14.56 -32.30
N LEU A 190 -4.04 13.47 -31.58
CA LEU A 190 -3.15 12.31 -31.47
C LEU A 190 -3.57 11.09 -32.32
N LEU A 191 -4.71 11.18 -33.01
CA LEU A 191 -5.19 10.21 -34.01
C LEU A 191 -4.88 10.71 -35.42
#